data_AF-A0A962Q971-F1
#
_entry.id   AF-A0A962Q971-F1
#
_cell.length_a   1.000
_cell.length_b   1.000
_cell.length_c   1.000
_cell.angle_alpha   90.00
_cell.angle_beta   90.00
_cell.angle_gamma   90.00
#
_symmetry.space_group_name_H-M   'P 1'
#
loop_
_entity.id
_entity.type
_entity.pdbx_description
1 polymer ?
#
loop_
_entity_poly.entity_id
_entity_poly.type
_entity_poly.pdbx_seq_one_letter_code
_entity_poly.pdbx_strand_id
1 'polypeptide(L)' 'TTILGLIPLLSDVFFVNMSVTIMAGLGFASVLTLIVVPTLYAVFFRISRAEA' A
#
# COMPACT_ATOMS: atom_id res chain seq x y z
N THR A 1 5.03 6.75 -5.99
CA THR A 1 5.09 8.22 -6.16
C THR A 1 4.26 8.97 -5.12
N THR A 2 3.22 8.39 -4.51
CA THR A 2 2.39 9.04 -3.47
C THR A 2 3.14 9.37 -2.17
N ILE A 3 3.85 8.40 -1.58
CA ILE A 3 4.61 8.61 -0.33
C ILE A 3 5.77 9.60 -0.54
N LEU A 4 6.45 9.52 -1.70
CA LEU A 4 7.57 10.40 -2.03
C LEU A 4 7.15 11.86 -2.20
N GLY A 5 5.93 12.13 -2.68
CA GLY A 5 5.40 13.49 -2.80
C GLY A 5 5.10 14.17 -1.45
N LEU A 6 5.02 13.41 -0.36
CA LEU A 6 4.76 13.92 0.99
C LEU A 6 6.05 14.24 1.77
N ILE A 7 7.23 13.87 1.25
CA ILE A 7 8.54 14.13 1.88
C ILE A 7 8.74 15.59 2.30
N PRO A 8 8.45 16.63 1.48
CA PRO A 8 8.67 18.02 1.89
C PRO A 8 7.78 18.45 3.07
N LEU A 9 6.61 17.82 3.27
CA LEU A 9 5.71 18.11 4.38
C LEU A 9 6.21 17.56 5.73
N LEU A 10 7.23 16.69 5.72
CA LEU A 10 7.84 16.19 6.96
C LEU A 10 8.69 17.26 7.66
N SER A 11 9.19 18.24 6.91
CA SER A 11 9.97 19.36 7.44
C SER A 11 9.09 20.45 8.06
N ASP A 12 7.77 20.37 7.89
CA ASP A 12 6.81 21.36 8.39
C ASP A 12 6.10 20.85 9.65
N VAL A 13 6.24 21.60 10.75
CA VAL A 13 5.70 21.23 12.09
C VAL A 13 4.18 21.20 12.15
N PHE A 14 3.46 21.88 11.25
CA PHE A 14 2.01 21.83 11.21
C PHE A 14 1.52 20.54 10.51
N PHE A 15 2.20 20.11 9.45
CA PHE A 15 1.78 18.96 8.64
C PHE A 15 2.44 17.62 8.98
N VAL A 16 3.51 17.61 9.80
CA VAL A 16 4.30 16.39 10.08
C VAL A 16 3.46 15.22 10.60
N ASN A 17 2.55 15.45 11.55
CA ASN A 17 1.77 14.37 12.15
C ASN A 17 0.78 13.74 11.14
N MET A 18 0.20 14.57 10.27
CA MET A 18 -0.73 14.13 9.23
C MET A 18 0.01 13.38 8.13
N SER A 19 1.14 13.90 7.65
CA SER A 19 1.93 13.28 6.58
C SER A 19 2.46 11.91 7.00
N VAL A 20 2.99 11.77 8.22
CA VAL A 20 3.43 10.49 8.76
C VAL A 20 2.29 9.46 8.80
N THR A 21 1.11 9.86 9.30
CA THR A 21 -0.05 8.96 9.38
C THR A 21 -0.48 8.47 7.99
N ILE A 22 -0.53 9.37 7.00
CA ILE A 22 -0.91 9.02 5.62
C ILE A 22 0.16 8.13 4.97
N MET A 23 1.44 8.45 5.12
CA MET A 23 2.55 7.67 4.55
C MET A 23 2.57 6.24 5.10
N ALA A 24 2.36 6.08 6.42
CA ALA A 24 2.29 4.77 7.07
C ALA A 24 1.07 3.97 6.58
N GLY A 25 -0.12 4.59 6.56
CA GLY A 25 -1.36 3.94 6.10
C GLY A 25 -1.27 3.50 4.64
N LEU A 26 -0.73 4.35 3.76
CA LEU A 26 -0.52 4.02 2.35
C LEU A 26 0.52 2.90 2.16
N GLY A 27 1.61 2.91 2.93
CA GLY A 27 2.61 1.85 2.91
C GLY A 27 2.00 0.50 3.28
N PHE A 28 1.26 0.45 4.38
CA PHE A 28 0.55 -0.74 4.82
C PHE A 28 -0.49 -1.22 3.80
N ALA A 29 -1.33 -0.32 3.29
CA ALA A 29 -2.33 -0.64 2.28
C ALA A 29 -1.71 -1.18 0.98
N SER A 30 -0.52 -0.69 0.60
CA SER A 30 0.20 -1.19 -0.57
C SER A 30 0.64 -2.63 -0.37
N VAL A 31 1.24 -2.95 0.78
CA VAL A 31 1.63 -4.34 1.11
C VAL A 31 0.40 -5.24 1.18
N LEU A 32 -0.67 -4.78 1.82
CA LEU A 32 -1.94 -5.51 1.88
C LEU A 32 -2.49 -5.80 0.49
N THR A 33 -2.50 -4.81 -0.40
CA THR A 33 -2.97 -4.96 -1.79
C THR A 33 -2.15 -5.99 -2.55
N LEU A 34 -0.81 -5.95 -2.42
CA LEU A 34 0.08 -6.90 -3.08
C LEU A 34 -0.17 -8.36 -2.66
N ILE A 35 -0.70 -8.61 -1.47
CA ILE A 35 -1.01 -9.96 -0.98
C ILE A 35 -2.48 -10.32 -1.24
N VAL A 36 -3.39 -9.42 -0.89
CA VAL A 36 -4.84 -9.66 -0.92
C VAL A 36 -5.35 -9.71 -2.34
N VAL A 37 -4.91 -8.83 -3.24
CA VAL A 37 -5.38 -8.84 -4.64
C VAL A 37 -5.09 -10.17 -5.36
N PRO A 38 -3.85 -10.71 -5.38
CA PRO A 38 -3.60 -11.99 -6.03
C PRO A 38 -4.31 -13.16 -5.32
N THR A 39 -4.44 -13.10 -3.99
CA THR A 39 -5.15 -14.13 -3.22
C THR A 39 -6.64 -14.15 -3.58
N LEU A 40 -7.29 -12.99 -3.56
CA LEU A 40 -8.70 -12.85 -3.96
C LEU A 40 -8.89 -13.23 -5.42
N TYR A 41 -7.96 -12.84 -6.31
CA TYR A 41 -8.00 -13.23 -7.71
C TYR A 41 -7.95 -14.76 -7.87
N ALA A 42 -7.02 -15.44 -7.19
CA ALA A 42 -6.94 -16.90 -7.22
C ALA A 42 -8.20 -17.59 -6.69
N VAL A 43 -8.81 -17.05 -5.62
CA VAL A 43 -10.04 -17.59 -5.02
C VAL A 43 -11.26 -17.38 -5.94
N PHE A 44 -11.48 -16.17 -6.44
CA PHE A 44 -12.63 -15.86 -7.30
C PHE A 44 -12.57 -16.57 -8.64
N PHE A 45 -11.39 -16.64 -9.26
CA PHE A 45 -11.20 -17.30 -10.55
C PHE A 45 -10.89 -18.79 -10.43
N ARG A 46 -10.89 -19.35 -9.20
CA ARG A 46 -10.62 -20.77 -8.90
C ARG A 46 -9.41 -21.29 -9.69
N ILE A 47 -8.32 -20.52 -9.67
CA ILE A 47 -7.11 -20.85 -10.42
C ILE A 47 -6.54 -22.16 -9.85
N SER A 48 -6.76 -23.26 -10.56
CA SER A 48 -6.04 -24.50 -10.37
C SER A 48 -4.65 -24.31 -10.94
N ARG A 49 -3.60 -24.63 -10.17
CA ARG A 49 -2.23 -24.67 -10.68
C ARG A 49 -2.22 -25.60 -11.91
N ALA A 50 -2.12 -25.04 -13.11
CA ALA A 50 -1.43 -25.72 -14.20
C ALA A 50 0.05 -25.64 -13.83
N GLU A 51 0.67 -26.80 -13.72
CA GLU A 51 1.99 -27.03 -13.12
C GLU A 51 3.15 -26.28 -13.81
N ALA A 52 4.20 -26.08 -12.99
CA ALA A 52 5.56 -25.61 -13.26
C ALA A 52 5.77 -24.10 -13.45
#